data_AF-A0A1H4RMQ9-F1
#
_entry.id   AF-A0A1H4RMQ9-F1
#
_cell.length_a   1.000
_cell.length_b   1.000
_cell.length_c   1.000
_cell.angle_alpha   90.00
_cell.angle_beta   90.00
_cell.angle_gamma   90.00
#
_symmetry.space_group_name_H-M   'P 1'
#
loop_
_entity.id
_entity.type
_entity.pdbx_description
1 polymer ?
#
loop_
_entity_poly.entity_id
_entity_poly.type
_entity_poly.pdbx_seq_one_letter_code
_entity_poly.pdbx_strand_id
1 'polypeptide(L)'
;MTRPEPEVGPPTLISPVTPLAPRQVRADAVSWGPVHAGRPPRNGRKRVLPVPPGEPERPLALHDSWFIVLAAALLAALALAGVLWISVHVRVDPVLHTAALFVHLASLVLGFGGVLIADYLVLLWISGRSTLAEAIRGAERLHLPIWAGLAGLVASGALLEPNLASTLTRTKLVLVLLLTVNGLQALILGRRIAHSDATHLPTRLTLWGAATALISQLCWWGAVWIGFWNAEH
;
A
#
# COMPACT_ATOMS: atom_id res chain seq x y z
N MET A 1 42.11 -51.66 46.25
CA MET A 1 42.57 -50.26 46.12
C MET A 1 42.07 -49.77 44.77
N THR A 2 40.84 -49.24 44.75
CA THR A 2 40.15 -48.76 43.56
C THR A 2 39.38 -47.51 43.96
N ARG A 3 39.84 -46.36 43.45
CA ARG A 3 39.31 -45.02 43.72
C ARG A 3 38.05 -44.82 42.86
N PRO A 4 36.92 -44.30 43.38
CA PRO A 4 35.77 -43.97 42.55
C PRO A 4 36.03 -42.66 41.79
N GLU A 5 35.67 -42.67 40.50
CA GLU A 5 35.72 -41.56 39.55
C GLU A 5 34.79 -40.40 39.98
N PRO A 6 35.18 -39.14 39.76
CA PRO A 6 34.32 -37.99 40.08
C PRO A 6 33.23 -37.77 39.01
N GLU A 7 31.98 -37.64 39.44
CA GLU A 7 30.82 -37.24 38.64
C GLU A 7 31.08 -35.91 37.90
N VAL A 8 30.97 -35.96 36.57
CA VAL A 8 30.97 -34.78 35.70
C VAL A 8 29.56 -34.22 35.66
N GLY A 9 29.31 -33.14 36.41
CA GLY A 9 28.08 -32.35 36.32
C GLY A 9 27.92 -31.66 34.96
N PRO A 10 26.69 -31.33 34.54
CA PRO A 10 26.43 -30.75 33.23
C PRO A 10 27.04 -29.34 33.11
N PRO A 11 27.48 -28.91 31.91
CA PRO A 11 28.14 -27.63 31.73
C PRO A 11 27.17 -26.46 31.96
N THR A 12 27.48 -25.66 32.99
CA THR A 12 26.82 -24.38 33.25
C THR A 12 27.08 -23.43 32.08
N LEU A 13 26.02 -23.10 31.35
CA LEU A 13 26.05 -22.18 30.22
C LEU A 13 26.19 -20.75 30.76
N ILE A 14 27.44 -20.29 30.91
CA ILE A 14 27.75 -18.90 31.27
C ILE A 14 27.48 -18.04 30.03
N SER A 15 26.27 -17.49 29.93
CA SER A 15 25.94 -16.42 29.00
C SER A 15 26.27 -15.07 29.65
N PRO A 16 27.19 -14.25 29.10
CA PRO A 16 27.39 -12.90 29.59
C PRO A 16 26.34 -12.00 28.95
N VAL A 17 25.14 -11.93 29.53
CA VAL A 17 24.21 -10.84 29.23
C VAL A 17 24.54 -9.70 30.18
N THR A 18 25.37 -8.76 29.71
CA THR A 18 25.55 -7.46 30.37
C THR A 18 24.21 -6.71 30.26
N PRO A 19 23.56 -6.33 31.38
CA PRO A 19 22.40 -5.46 31.31
C PRO A 19 22.87 -4.06 30.91
N LEU A 20 22.50 -3.60 29.72
CA LEU A 20 22.64 -2.19 29.36
C LEU A 20 21.67 -1.37 30.23
N ALA A 21 22.22 -0.49 31.06
CA ALA A 21 21.45 0.40 31.91
C ALA A 21 20.50 1.29 31.07
N PRO A 22 19.28 1.58 31.56
CA PRO A 22 18.37 2.48 30.86
C PRO A 22 18.98 3.88 30.77
N ARG A 23 19.16 4.36 29.54
CA ARG A 23 19.69 5.68 29.22
C ARG A 23 18.71 6.76 29.71
N GLN A 24 19.01 7.38 30.85
CA GLN A 24 18.30 8.58 31.29
C GLN A 24 18.59 9.73 30.33
N VAL A 25 17.57 10.14 29.57
CA VAL A 25 17.63 11.37 28.77
C VAL A 25 17.41 12.54 29.74
N ARG A 26 18.51 13.10 30.24
CA ARG A 26 18.53 14.34 31.02
C ARG A 26 18.26 15.51 30.07
N ALA A 27 17.06 16.09 30.16
CA ALA A 27 16.61 17.22 29.36
C ALA A 27 17.08 18.55 29.98
N ASP A 28 18.38 18.75 30.08
CA ASP A 28 18.94 19.99 30.62
C ASP A 28 19.78 20.70 29.55
N ALA A 29 19.19 21.77 29.01
CA ALA A 29 19.83 22.94 28.42
C ALA A 29 21.01 22.71 27.45
N VAL A 30 20.69 22.65 26.16
CA VAL A 30 21.67 22.95 25.11
C VAL A 30 22.01 24.45 25.18
N SER A 31 23.13 24.78 25.81
CA SER A 31 23.68 26.13 25.91
C SER A 31 24.49 26.46 24.65
N TRP A 32 23.99 27.38 23.82
CA TRP A 32 24.69 27.91 22.65
C TRP A 32 25.24 29.32 22.93
N GLY A 33 26.55 29.44 23.11
CA GLY A 33 27.34 30.66 22.84
C GLY A 33 27.23 31.86 23.82
N PRO A 34 28.25 32.75 23.84
CA PRO A 34 28.33 33.86 24.79
C PRO A 34 27.29 34.96 24.52
N VAL A 35 26.71 35.47 25.62
CA VAL A 35 25.65 36.48 25.63
C VAL A 35 26.21 37.86 25.23
N HIS A 36 25.93 38.29 24.01
CA HIS A 36 26.02 39.70 23.65
C HIS A 36 24.79 40.44 24.14
N ALA A 37 24.98 41.30 25.14
CA ALA A 37 23.98 42.24 25.63
C ALA A 37 23.60 43.22 24.51
N GLY A 38 22.47 42.95 23.84
CA GLY A 38 21.98 43.77 22.74
C GLY A 38 20.45 43.82 22.73
N ARG A 39 19.92 44.96 23.21
CA ARG A 39 18.60 45.57 22.92
C ARG A 39 17.32 44.72 23.14
N PRO A 40 16.33 45.20 23.93
CA PRO A 40 15.07 44.49 24.08
C PRO A 40 14.33 44.40 22.73
N PRO A 41 13.71 43.24 22.39
CA PRO A 41 12.96 43.10 21.16
C PRO A 41 11.72 44.01 21.20
N ARG A 42 11.63 44.87 20.18
CA ARG A 42 10.50 45.76 19.94
C ARG A 42 9.25 44.90 19.73
N ASN A 43 8.27 45.06 20.62
CA ASN A 43 6.99 44.34 20.62
C ASN A 43 6.19 44.64 19.34
N GLY A 44 6.55 43.99 18.24
CA GLY A 44 5.76 43.95 17.02
C GLY A 44 4.62 42.98 17.25
N ARG A 45 3.46 43.50 17.67
CA ARG A 45 2.19 42.77 17.55
C ARG A 45 2.08 42.33 16.09
N LYS A 46 2.40 41.06 15.80
CA LYS A 46 1.96 40.41 14.57
C LYS A 46 0.44 40.53 14.59
N ARG A 47 -0.09 41.44 13.76
CA ARG A 47 -1.51 41.55 13.52
C ARG A 47 -1.89 40.22 12.88
N VAL A 48 -2.37 39.28 13.69
CA VAL A 48 -2.96 38.04 13.22
C VAL A 48 -4.15 38.49 12.38
N LEU A 49 -3.98 38.46 11.06
CA LEU A 49 -5.12 38.59 10.16
C LEU A 49 -6.11 37.49 10.57
N PRO A 50 -7.40 37.79 10.76
CA PRO A 50 -8.39 36.74 10.87
C PRO A 50 -8.27 35.90 9.62
N VAL A 51 -7.82 34.65 9.76
CA VAL A 51 -7.99 33.65 8.70
C VAL A 51 -9.50 33.63 8.46
N PRO A 52 -9.98 33.94 7.23
CA PRO A 52 -11.39 33.81 6.94
C PRO A 52 -11.81 32.41 7.35
N PRO A 53 -12.95 32.21 8.04
CA PRO A 53 -13.41 30.87 8.35
C PRO A 53 -13.40 30.10 7.04
N GLY A 54 -12.53 29.07 6.97
CA GLY A 54 -12.43 28.23 5.79
C GLY A 54 -13.84 27.79 5.44
N GLU A 55 -14.23 27.96 4.17
CA GLU A 55 -15.52 27.48 3.72
C GLU A 55 -15.70 26.07 4.26
N PRO A 56 -16.84 25.76 4.92
CA PRO A 56 -17.06 24.41 5.44
C PRO A 56 -16.88 23.46 4.27
N GLU A 57 -15.80 22.66 4.30
CA GLU A 57 -15.49 21.71 3.24
C GLU A 57 -16.76 20.90 3.02
N ARG A 58 -17.41 21.11 1.87
CA ARG A 58 -18.65 20.40 1.56
C ARG A 58 -18.33 18.93 1.73
N PRO A 59 -19.00 18.21 2.65
CA PRO A 59 -18.77 16.79 2.80
C PRO A 59 -19.01 16.19 1.44
N LEU A 60 -17.96 15.64 0.79
CA LEU A 60 -18.03 15.00 -0.52
C LEU A 60 -19.27 14.13 -0.57
N ALA A 61 -20.30 14.64 -1.24
CA ALA A 61 -21.61 14.04 -1.14
C ALA A 61 -21.48 12.63 -1.72
N LEU A 62 -22.17 11.67 -1.09
CA LEU A 62 -21.99 10.25 -1.43
C LEU A 62 -22.14 10.02 -2.95
N HIS A 63 -23.07 10.73 -3.59
CA HIS A 63 -23.31 10.71 -5.03
C HIS A 63 -22.13 11.24 -5.85
N ASP A 64 -21.50 12.35 -5.44
CA ASP A 64 -20.33 12.90 -6.14
C ASP A 64 -19.18 11.89 -6.19
N SER A 65 -19.00 11.12 -5.11
CA SER A 65 -18.00 10.05 -5.07
C SER A 65 -18.32 8.92 -6.07
N TRP A 66 -19.59 8.54 -6.22
CA TRP A 66 -19.98 7.48 -7.17
C TRP A 66 -19.86 7.92 -8.62
N PHE A 67 -20.18 9.18 -8.94
CA PHE A 67 -19.94 9.72 -10.28
C PHE A 67 -18.45 9.75 -10.62
N ILE A 68 -17.58 10.14 -9.68
CA ILE A 68 -16.12 10.12 -9.88
C ILE A 68 -15.63 8.68 -10.10
N VAL A 69 -16.10 7.72 -9.30
CA VAL A 69 -15.75 6.30 -9.49
C VAL A 69 -16.21 5.80 -10.85
N LEU A 70 -17.43 6.14 -11.27
CA LEU A 70 -17.97 5.72 -12.57
C LEU A 70 -17.17 6.33 -13.73
N ALA A 71 -16.88 7.63 -13.66
CA ALA A 71 -16.09 8.32 -14.68
C ALA A 71 -14.67 7.72 -14.77
N ALA A 72 -14.04 7.46 -13.63
CA ALA A 72 -12.72 6.83 -13.56
C ALA A 72 -12.77 5.36 -14.03
N ALA A 73 -13.83 4.61 -13.75
CA ALA A 73 -14.04 3.25 -14.25
C ALA A 73 -14.18 3.24 -15.78
N LEU A 74 -14.93 4.19 -16.34
CA LEU A 74 -15.05 4.37 -17.80
C LEU A 74 -13.69 4.71 -18.42
N LEU A 75 -12.94 5.62 -17.82
CA LEU A 75 -11.57 5.95 -18.27
C LEU A 75 -10.64 4.73 -18.20
N ALA A 76 -10.70 3.94 -17.12
CA ALA A 76 -9.92 2.72 -16.99
C ALA A 76 -10.29 1.67 -18.05
N ALA A 77 -11.59 1.51 -18.33
CA ALA A 77 -12.07 0.63 -19.39
C ALA A 77 -11.60 1.09 -20.79
N LEU A 78 -11.66 2.40 -21.06
CA LEU A 78 -11.15 2.98 -22.31
C LEU A 78 -9.64 2.81 -22.45
N ALA A 79 -8.89 3.02 -21.36
CA ALA A 79 -7.45 2.80 -21.35
C ALA A 79 -7.11 1.32 -21.62
N LEU A 80 -7.79 0.39 -20.95
CA LEU A 80 -7.62 -1.05 -21.19
C LEU A 80 -7.97 -1.42 -22.63
N ALA A 81 -9.06 -0.89 -23.19
CA ALA A 81 -9.44 -1.10 -24.58
C ALA A 81 -8.39 -0.55 -25.55
N GLY A 82 -7.82 0.64 -25.28
CA GLY A 82 -6.74 1.21 -26.07
C GLY A 82 -5.46 0.37 -26.04
N VAL A 83 -5.12 -0.18 -24.87
CA VAL A 83 -3.98 -1.09 -24.70
C VAL A 83 -4.19 -2.39 -25.48
N LEU A 84 -5.39 -2.98 -25.42
CA LEU A 84 -5.74 -4.15 -26.23
C LEU A 84 -5.76 -3.86 -27.73
N TRP A 85 -6.21 -2.66 -28.12
CA TRP A 85 -6.16 -2.21 -29.51
C TRP A 85 -4.71 -2.17 -30.03
N ILE A 86 -3.81 -1.56 -29.27
CA ILE A 86 -2.37 -1.51 -29.60
C ILE A 86 -1.81 -2.93 -29.72
N SER A 87 -2.15 -3.82 -28.77
CA SER A 87 -1.73 -5.22 -28.77
C SER A 87 -2.08 -5.97 -30.06
N VAL A 88 -3.28 -5.73 -30.62
CA VAL A 88 -3.72 -6.35 -31.89
C VAL A 88 -2.99 -5.80 -33.12
N HIS A 89 -2.46 -4.57 -33.05
CA HIS A 89 -1.81 -3.90 -34.18
C HIS A 89 -0.27 -3.99 -34.15
N VAL A 90 0.32 -4.19 -32.98
CA VAL A 90 1.77 -4.32 -32.80
C VAL A 90 2.20 -5.76 -33.00
N ARG A 91 3.19 -5.98 -33.88
CA ARG A 91 3.86 -7.27 -33.96
C ARG A 91 4.99 -7.32 -32.95
N VAL A 92 4.99 -8.34 -32.10
CA VAL A 92 5.97 -8.49 -31.03
C VAL A 92 7.06 -9.44 -31.50
N ASP A 93 8.31 -8.97 -31.53
CA ASP A 93 9.46 -9.83 -31.77
C ASP A 93 9.86 -10.60 -30.49
N PRO A 94 10.67 -11.68 -30.60
CA PRO A 94 11.01 -12.50 -29.44
C PRO A 94 11.75 -11.76 -28.31
N VAL A 95 12.54 -10.73 -28.64
CA VAL A 95 13.29 -9.93 -27.65
C VAL A 95 12.31 -9.03 -26.89
N LEU A 96 11.40 -8.37 -27.61
CA LEU A 96 10.35 -7.56 -27.01
C LEU A 96 9.41 -8.41 -26.14
N HIS A 97 9.05 -9.61 -26.57
CA HIS A 97 8.25 -10.55 -25.79
C HIS A 97 8.94 -10.91 -24.46
N THR A 98 10.22 -11.26 -24.51
CA THR A 98 11.00 -11.62 -23.31
C THR A 98 11.13 -10.44 -22.34
N ALA A 99 11.40 -9.24 -22.86
CA ALA A 99 11.45 -8.02 -22.06
C ALA A 99 10.09 -7.71 -21.43
N ALA A 100 9.00 -7.85 -22.20
CA ALA A 100 7.63 -7.69 -21.70
C ALA A 100 7.32 -8.68 -20.58
N LEU A 101 7.71 -9.95 -20.71
CA LEU A 101 7.50 -10.96 -19.67
C LEU A 101 8.23 -10.61 -18.38
N PHE A 102 9.50 -10.19 -18.48
CA PHE A 102 10.28 -9.75 -17.33
C PHE A 102 9.62 -8.55 -16.63
N VAL A 103 9.25 -7.51 -17.41
CA VAL A 103 8.56 -6.33 -16.88
C VAL A 103 7.22 -6.72 -16.26
N HIS A 104 6.48 -7.67 -16.85
CA HIS A 104 5.22 -8.17 -16.33
C HIS A 104 5.40 -8.81 -14.96
N LEU A 105 6.38 -9.71 -14.80
CA LEU A 105 6.68 -10.37 -13.54
C LEU A 105 7.21 -9.39 -12.48
N ALA A 106 8.08 -8.45 -12.85
CA ALA A 106 8.54 -7.40 -11.94
C ALA A 106 7.37 -6.51 -11.47
N SER A 107 6.46 -6.17 -12.37
CA SER A 107 5.25 -5.40 -12.07
C SER A 107 4.27 -6.18 -11.19
N LEU A 108 4.18 -7.51 -11.37
CA LEU A 108 3.42 -8.40 -10.49
C LEU A 108 3.97 -8.34 -9.08
N VAL A 109 5.29 -8.52 -8.92
CA VAL A 109 5.96 -8.46 -7.60
C VAL A 109 5.74 -7.11 -6.94
N LEU A 110 5.90 -6.01 -7.70
CA LEU A 110 5.71 -4.66 -7.18
C LEU A 110 4.27 -4.40 -6.75
N GLY A 111 3.32 -4.69 -7.65
CA GLY A 111 1.90 -4.40 -7.46
C GLY A 111 1.26 -5.31 -6.41
N PHE A 112 1.34 -6.62 -6.63
CA PHE A 112 0.76 -7.61 -5.74
C PHE A 112 1.50 -7.67 -4.40
N GLY A 113 2.83 -7.54 -4.41
CA GLY A 113 3.61 -7.43 -3.17
C GLY A 113 3.19 -6.23 -2.32
N GLY A 114 2.90 -5.09 -2.95
CA GLY A 114 2.32 -3.93 -2.26
C GLY A 114 0.99 -4.25 -1.59
N VAL A 115 0.10 -4.98 -2.26
CA VAL A 115 -1.19 -5.42 -1.67
C VAL A 115 -0.98 -6.37 -0.48
N LEU A 116 -0.07 -7.35 -0.60
CA LEU A 116 0.23 -8.27 0.50
C LEU A 116 0.80 -7.55 1.72
N ILE A 117 1.65 -6.54 1.52
CA ILE A 117 2.16 -5.72 2.63
C ILE A 117 1.02 -4.91 3.27
N ALA A 118 0.10 -4.35 2.47
CA ALA A 118 -1.04 -3.61 3.01
C ALA A 118 -1.93 -4.50 3.89
N ASP A 119 -2.21 -5.73 3.45
CA ASP A 119 -2.99 -6.70 4.22
C ASP A 119 -2.25 -7.15 5.48
N TYR A 120 -0.93 -7.31 5.41
CA TYR A 120 -0.11 -7.58 6.59
C TYR A 120 -0.20 -6.45 7.63
N LEU A 121 -0.17 -5.18 7.21
CA LEU A 121 -0.33 -4.04 8.12
C LEU A 121 -1.71 -4.03 8.79
N VAL A 122 -2.77 -4.38 8.05
CA VAL A 122 -4.12 -4.53 8.60
C VAL A 122 -4.17 -5.66 9.62
N LEU A 123 -3.56 -6.81 9.32
CA LEU A 123 -3.47 -7.94 10.27
C LEU A 123 -2.72 -7.57 11.54
N LEU A 124 -1.63 -6.80 11.42
CA LEU A 124 -0.87 -6.31 12.56
C LEU A 124 -1.70 -5.39 13.46
N TRP A 125 -2.53 -4.53 12.87
CA TRP A 125 -3.48 -3.69 13.59
C TRP A 125 -4.57 -4.50 14.29
N ILE A 126 -5.21 -5.45 13.59
CA ILE A 126 -6.24 -6.34 14.17
C ILE A 126 -5.67 -7.17 15.33
N SER A 127 -4.40 -7.56 15.22
CA SER A 127 -3.69 -8.32 16.27
C SER A 127 -3.29 -7.45 17.48
N GLY A 128 -3.62 -6.15 17.48
CA GLY A 128 -3.24 -5.20 18.53
C GLY A 128 -1.74 -4.88 18.57
N ARG A 129 -0.99 -5.24 17.52
CA ARG A 129 0.47 -5.06 17.43
C ARG A 129 0.88 -3.75 16.75
N SER A 130 -0.06 -3.02 16.17
CA SER A 130 0.14 -1.67 15.65
C SER A 130 -1.12 -0.83 15.85
N THR A 131 -0.94 0.49 15.85
CA THR A 131 -2.05 1.43 15.87
C THR A 131 -2.69 1.54 14.50
N LEU A 132 -3.97 1.91 14.46
CA LEU A 132 -4.68 2.19 13.22
C LEU A 132 -3.95 3.24 12.37
N ALA A 133 -3.44 4.29 13.01
CA ALA A 133 -2.73 5.36 12.33
C ALA A 133 -1.43 4.89 11.67
N GLU A 134 -0.72 3.93 12.28
CA GLU A 134 0.46 3.30 11.66
C GLU A 134 0.06 2.45 10.46
N ALA A 135 -1.01 1.65 10.58
CA ALA A 135 -1.51 0.84 9.47
C ALA A 135 -1.95 1.70 8.27
N ILE A 136 -2.69 2.79 8.50
CA ILE A 136 -3.12 3.73 7.46
C ILE A 136 -1.90 4.40 6.80
N ARG A 137 -0.98 4.97 7.59
CA ARG A 137 0.22 5.62 7.04
C ARG A 137 1.09 4.67 6.24
N GLY A 138 1.18 3.40 6.66
CA GLY A 138 1.88 2.36 5.91
C GLY A 138 1.17 2.05 4.59
N ALA A 139 -0.15 1.83 4.62
CA ALA A 139 -0.96 1.55 3.43
C ALA A 139 -0.94 2.71 2.42
N GLU A 140 -0.97 3.96 2.86
CA GLU A 140 -0.91 5.14 1.98
C GLU A 140 0.36 5.17 1.11
N ARG A 141 1.50 4.75 1.66
CA ARG A 141 2.78 4.69 0.93
C ARG A 141 2.78 3.58 -0.12
N LEU A 142 1.95 2.55 0.06
CA LEU A 142 1.87 1.40 -0.84
C LEU A 142 0.96 1.68 -2.05
N HIS A 143 0.14 2.72 -2.03
CA HIS A 143 -0.69 3.07 -3.19
C HIS A 143 0.16 3.30 -4.45
N LEU A 144 1.27 4.04 -4.33
CA LEU A 144 2.13 4.33 -5.48
C LEU A 144 2.71 3.05 -6.11
N PRO A 145 3.38 2.14 -5.37
CA PRO A 145 3.87 0.90 -5.97
C PRO A 145 2.75 -0.03 -6.45
N ILE A 146 1.59 -0.07 -5.78
CA ILE A 146 0.43 -0.87 -6.24
C ILE A 146 -0.04 -0.39 -7.61
N TRP A 147 -0.25 0.92 -7.77
CA TRP A 147 -0.68 1.51 -9.04
C TRP A 147 0.39 1.43 -10.13
N ALA A 148 1.66 1.63 -9.78
CA ALA A 148 2.76 1.47 -10.71
C ALA A 148 2.86 0.02 -11.22
N GLY A 149 2.75 -0.96 -10.32
CA GLY A 149 2.71 -2.37 -10.66
C GLY A 149 1.50 -2.73 -11.54
N LEU A 150 0.31 -2.21 -11.21
CA LEU A 150 -0.88 -2.43 -12.03
C LEU A 150 -0.74 -1.85 -13.44
N ALA A 151 -0.23 -0.62 -13.57
CA ALA A 151 0.03 0.00 -14.86
C ALA A 151 1.07 -0.79 -15.67
N GLY A 152 2.15 -1.22 -15.02
CA GLY A 152 3.17 -2.08 -15.62
C GLY A 152 2.60 -3.41 -16.10
N LEU A 153 1.73 -4.06 -15.33
CA LEU A 153 1.06 -5.30 -15.70
C LEU A 153 0.16 -5.14 -16.94
N VAL A 154 -0.64 -4.06 -16.98
CA VAL A 154 -1.52 -3.78 -18.12
C VAL A 154 -0.71 -3.49 -19.38
N ALA A 155 0.30 -2.61 -19.28
CA ALA A 155 1.12 -2.22 -20.42
C ALA A 155 1.95 -3.40 -20.97
N SER A 156 2.65 -4.13 -20.10
CA SER A 156 3.44 -5.29 -20.50
C SER A 156 2.57 -6.45 -20.98
N GLY A 157 1.40 -6.67 -20.37
CA GLY A 157 0.48 -7.73 -20.77
C GLY A 157 -0.05 -7.57 -22.19
N ALA A 158 -0.10 -6.34 -22.71
CA ALA A 158 -0.44 -6.03 -24.10
C ALA A 158 0.58 -6.58 -25.09
N LEU A 159 1.85 -6.66 -24.69
CA LEU A 159 2.95 -7.14 -25.51
C LEU A 159 3.14 -8.66 -25.39
N LEU A 160 2.32 -9.34 -24.59
CA LEU A 160 2.35 -10.80 -24.42
C LEU A 160 1.32 -11.52 -25.30
N GLU A 161 0.90 -10.89 -26.41
CA GLU A 161 0.01 -11.47 -27.43
C GLU A 161 -1.25 -12.15 -26.84
N PRO A 162 -2.12 -11.40 -26.13
CA PRO A 162 -3.30 -11.94 -25.47
C PRO A 162 -4.30 -12.55 -26.47
N ASN A 163 -4.68 -13.81 -26.24
CA ASN A 163 -5.74 -14.47 -27.01
C ASN A 163 -7.14 -13.99 -26.57
N LEU A 164 -7.68 -12.96 -27.22
CA LEU A 164 -8.99 -12.39 -26.92
C LEU A 164 -10.18 -13.30 -27.28
N ALA A 165 -9.97 -14.39 -28.02
CA ALA A 165 -10.99 -15.40 -28.26
C ALA A 165 -11.17 -16.32 -27.04
N SER A 166 -10.14 -16.44 -26.19
CA SER A 166 -10.18 -17.27 -24.98
C SER A 166 -11.08 -16.66 -23.91
N THR A 167 -12.04 -17.45 -23.42
CA THR A 167 -12.87 -17.11 -22.25
C THR A 167 -12.00 -16.78 -21.04
N LEU A 168 -10.87 -17.47 -20.90
CA LEU A 168 -9.97 -17.33 -19.76
C LEU A 168 -9.27 -15.95 -19.76
N THR A 169 -8.77 -15.51 -20.93
CA THR A 169 -8.20 -14.17 -21.10
C THR A 169 -9.24 -13.07 -20.86
N ARG A 170 -10.50 -13.26 -21.32
CA ARG A 170 -11.58 -12.31 -21.04
C ARG A 170 -11.87 -12.21 -19.54
N THR A 171 -11.93 -13.35 -18.84
CA THR A 171 -12.09 -13.37 -17.38
C THR A 171 -10.94 -12.63 -16.69
N LYS A 172 -9.69 -12.82 -17.13
CA LYS A 172 -8.53 -12.05 -16.61
C LYS A 172 -8.76 -10.54 -16.72
N LEU A 173 -9.19 -10.08 -17.89
CA LEU A 173 -9.41 -8.67 -18.17
C LEU A 173 -10.53 -8.08 -17.30
N VAL A 174 -11.61 -8.84 -17.09
CA VAL A 174 -12.69 -8.45 -16.17
C VAL A 174 -12.16 -8.35 -14.73
N LEU A 175 -11.36 -9.32 -14.26
CA LEU A 175 -10.75 -9.24 -12.93
C LEU A 175 -9.82 -8.03 -12.79
N VAL A 176 -9.02 -7.71 -13.81
CA VAL A 176 -8.15 -6.52 -13.81
C VAL A 176 -8.97 -5.23 -13.77
N LEU A 177 -10.07 -5.16 -14.52
CA LEU A 177 -10.97 -4.01 -14.48
C LEU A 177 -11.65 -3.86 -13.11
N LEU A 178 -12.20 -4.95 -12.56
CA LEU A 178 -12.79 -4.96 -11.22
C LEU A 178 -11.77 -4.53 -10.16
N LEU A 179 -10.54 -5.04 -10.24
CA LEU A 179 -9.45 -4.66 -9.36
C LEU A 179 -9.14 -3.17 -9.45
N THR A 180 -9.11 -2.61 -10.67
CA THR A 180 -8.85 -1.19 -10.90
C THR A 180 -9.95 -0.33 -10.29
N VAL A 181 -11.21 -0.68 -10.51
CA VAL A 181 -12.37 0.03 -9.92
C VAL A 181 -12.37 -0.08 -8.40
N ASN A 182 -12.10 -1.26 -7.86
CA ASN A 182 -11.99 -1.49 -6.43
C ASN A 182 -10.84 -0.68 -5.80
N GLY A 183 -9.69 -0.55 -6.49
CA GLY A 183 -8.58 0.31 -6.08
C GLY A 183 -8.95 1.80 -6.04
N LEU A 184 -9.74 2.29 -7.00
CA LEU A 184 -10.26 3.66 -6.99
C LEU A 184 -11.21 3.89 -5.81
N GLN A 185 -12.09 2.93 -5.52
CA GLN A 185 -12.96 2.96 -4.34
C GLN A 185 -12.15 2.94 -3.04
N ALA A 186 -11.09 2.13 -2.98
CA ALA A 186 -10.18 2.05 -1.84
C ALA A 186 -9.51 3.41 -1.54
N LEU A 187 -9.10 4.16 -2.57
CA LEU A 187 -8.54 5.52 -2.40
C LEU A 187 -9.55 6.48 -1.75
N ILE A 188 -10.81 6.44 -2.18
CA ILE A 188 -11.88 7.28 -1.60
C ILE A 188 -12.15 6.86 -0.16
N LEU A 189 -12.22 5.55 0.11
CA LEU A 189 -12.38 5.02 1.45
C LEU A 189 -11.22 5.44 2.37
N GLY A 190 -9.98 5.32 1.90
CA GLY A 190 -8.79 5.74 2.65
C GLY A 190 -8.83 7.22 3.04
N ARG A 191 -9.22 8.10 2.10
CA ARG A 191 -9.45 9.52 2.41
C ARG A 191 -10.55 9.71 3.47
N ARG A 192 -11.67 8.99 3.39
CA ARG A 192 -12.76 9.08 4.38
C ARG A 192 -12.32 8.62 5.77
N ILE A 193 -11.52 7.55 5.84
CA ILE A 193 -10.96 7.07 7.10
C ILE A 193 -9.98 8.10 7.68
N ALA A 194 -9.11 8.69 6.86
CA ALA A 194 -8.15 9.70 7.30
C ALA A 194 -8.80 10.99 7.83
N HIS A 195 -9.98 11.37 7.31
CA HIS A 195 -10.76 12.52 7.79
C HIS A 195 -11.68 12.19 8.98
N SER A 196 -11.73 10.93 9.41
CA SER A 196 -12.54 10.55 10.57
C SER A 196 -11.73 10.75 11.86
N ASP A 197 -12.02 11.81 12.60
CA ASP A 197 -11.39 12.11 13.92
C ASP A 197 -11.78 11.13 15.04
N ALA A 198 -12.52 10.07 14.72
CA ALA A 198 -12.98 9.09 15.69
C ALA A 198 -11.83 8.21 16.17
N THR A 199 -11.71 8.06 17.50
CA THR A 199 -10.74 7.16 18.14
C THR A 199 -10.91 5.69 17.72
N HIS A 200 -12.10 5.34 17.21
CA HIS A 200 -12.44 4.05 16.63
C HIS A 200 -13.11 4.24 15.26
N LEU A 201 -12.76 3.38 14.29
CA LEU A 201 -13.49 3.38 13.01
C LEU A 201 -14.95 2.96 13.22
N PRO A 202 -15.90 3.65 12.57
CA PRO A 202 -17.28 3.18 12.54
C PRO A 202 -17.36 1.83 11.82
N THR A 203 -18.14 0.89 12.36
CA THR A 203 -18.28 -0.50 11.86
C THR A 203 -18.57 -0.57 10.37
N ARG A 204 -19.35 0.37 9.83
CA ARG A 204 -19.67 0.45 8.40
C ARG A 204 -18.43 0.68 7.54
N LEU A 205 -17.50 1.54 7.96
CA LEU A 205 -16.25 1.78 7.22
C LEU A 205 -15.32 0.58 7.34
N THR A 206 -15.28 -0.08 8.51
CA THR A 206 -14.50 -1.31 8.69
C THR A 206 -15.01 -2.44 7.79
N LEU A 207 -16.32 -2.67 7.74
CA LEU A 207 -16.92 -3.67 6.86
C LEU A 207 -16.68 -3.35 5.38
N TRP A 208 -16.79 -2.07 4.99
CA TRP A 208 -16.50 -1.65 3.63
C TRP A 208 -15.03 -1.86 3.27
N GLY A 209 -14.10 -1.53 4.18
CA GLY A 209 -12.67 -1.79 4.00
C GLY A 209 -12.35 -3.28 3.86
N ALA A 210 -12.96 -4.12 4.70
CA ALA A 210 -12.82 -5.57 4.62
C ALA A 210 -13.34 -6.13 3.28
N ALA A 211 -14.49 -5.64 2.81
CA ALA A 211 -15.03 -6.04 1.50
C ALA A 211 -14.10 -5.63 0.35
N THR A 212 -13.58 -4.40 0.38
CA THR A 212 -12.62 -3.90 -0.61
C THR A 212 -11.34 -4.74 -0.62
N ALA A 213 -10.79 -5.09 0.54
CA ALA A 213 -9.60 -5.94 0.63
C ALA A 213 -9.87 -7.36 0.07
N LEU A 214 -11.01 -7.95 0.41
CA LEU A 214 -11.39 -9.28 -0.08
C LEU A 214 -11.56 -9.31 -1.61
N ILE A 215 -12.21 -8.29 -2.18
CA ILE A 215 -12.37 -8.16 -3.64
C ILE A 215 -11.00 -8.05 -4.31
N SER A 216 -10.08 -7.25 -3.77
CA SER A 216 -8.71 -7.14 -4.28
C SER A 216 -8.01 -8.50 -4.28
N GLN A 217 -8.09 -9.25 -3.17
CA GLN A 217 -7.46 -10.57 -3.06
C GLN A 217 -8.00 -11.56 -4.09
N LEU A 218 -9.33 -11.65 -4.24
CA LEU A 218 -9.95 -12.51 -5.25
C LEU A 218 -9.51 -12.14 -6.66
N CYS A 219 -9.45 -10.84 -6.99
CA CYS A 219 -9.04 -10.40 -8.31
C CYS A 219 -7.55 -10.66 -8.58
N TRP A 220 -6.67 -10.39 -7.62
CA TRP A 220 -5.23 -10.65 -7.75
C TRP A 220 -4.94 -12.14 -7.89
N TRP A 221 -5.42 -12.98 -6.97
CA TRP A 221 -5.20 -14.42 -7.03
C TRP A 221 -5.85 -15.04 -8.26
N GLY A 222 -7.07 -14.62 -8.61
CA GLY A 222 -7.74 -15.09 -9.82
C GLY A 222 -6.95 -14.76 -11.09
N ALA A 223 -6.43 -13.53 -11.20
CA ALA A 223 -5.63 -13.11 -12.36
C ALA A 223 -4.27 -13.81 -12.42
N VAL A 224 -3.62 -14.05 -11.28
CA VAL A 224 -2.36 -14.81 -11.19
C VAL A 224 -2.57 -16.27 -11.59
N TRP A 225 -3.59 -16.93 -11.03
CA TRP A 225 -3.95 -18.30 -11.36
C TRP A 225 -4.23 -18.46 -12.85
N ILE A 226 -5.05 -17.58 -13.41
CA ILE A 226 -5.34 -17.52 -14.84
C ILE A 226 -4.06 -17.33 -15.66
N GLY A 227 -3.17 -16.42 -15.24
CA GLY A 227 -1.91 -16.16 -15.93
C GLY A 227 -0.99 -17.38 -15.94
N PHE A 228 -0.90 -18.09 -14.82
CA PHE A 228 -0.12 -19.33 -14.71
C PHE A 228 -0.70 -20.43 -15.61
N TRP A 229 -2.02 -20.67 -15.52
CA TRP A 229 -2.68 -21.71 -16.30
C TRP A 229 -2.54 -21.50 -17.82
N ASN A 230 -2.70 -20.27 -18.27
CA ASN A 230 -2.58 -19.89 -19.69
C ASN A 230 -1.13 -19.84 -20.19
N ALA A 231 -0.13 -19.96 -19.31
CA ALA A 231 1.26 -20.13 -19.71
C ALA A 231 1.64 -21.62 -19.85
N GLU A 232 0.89 -22.51 -19.20
CA GLU A 232 1.14 -23.96 -19.20
C GLU A 232 0.35 -24.70 -20.31
N HIS A 233 -0.76 -24.14 -20.79
CA HIS A 233 -1.66 -24.71 -21.80
C HIS A 233 -1.92 -23.74 -22.96
#